data_AF-A0AAZ3QSW6-F1
#
_entry.id   AF-A0AAZ3QSW6-F1
#
_cell.length_a   1.000
_cell.length_b   1.000
_cell.length_c   1.000
_cell.angle_alpha   90.00
_cell.angle_beta   90.00
_cell.angle_gamma   90.00
#
_symmetry.space_group_name_H-M   'P 1'
#
loop_
_entity.id
_entity.type
_entity.pdbx_description
1 polymer ?
#
loop_
_entity_poly.entity_id
_entity_poly.type
_entity_poly.pdbx_seq_one_letter_code
_entity_poly.pdbx_strand_id
1 'polypeptide(L)'
;MDSSMYLYDVPPVLMEKFCKIIDSGDDSLGWRGLAARIVPSWTEVRRAERLEAIGKSPTRELIWSWAQQNKTVGDLVKVLEDMVTLGRLLVMS
;
A
#
# COMPACT_ATOMS: atom_id res chain seq x y z
N MET A 1 -0.18 -1.28 18.08
CA MET A 1 -1.07 -0.24 17.53
C MET A 1 -2.48 -0.77 17.60
N ASP A 2 -3.44 0.09 17.90
CA ASP A 2 -4.84 -0.30 17.86
C ASP A 2 -5.27 -0.54 16.40
N SER A 3 -5.92 -1.67 16.13
CA SER A 3 -6.43 -2.00 14.81
C SER A 3 -7.53 -1.05 14.34
N SER A 4 -8.23 -0.39 15.28
CA SER A 4 -9.27 0.59 14.96
C SER A 4 -8.73 1.97 14.58
N MET A 5 -7.44 2.21 14.80
CA MET A 5 -6.78 3.48 14.49
C MET A 5 -6.84 3.79 12.99
N TYR A 6 -7.22 5.01 12.63
CA TYR A 6 -7.26 5.43 11.23
C TYR A 6 -5.85 5.64 10.66
N LEU A 7 -5.69 5.40 9.36
CA LEU A 7 -4.39 5.49 8.70
C LEU A 7 -3.81 6.92 8.67
N TYR A 8 -4.65 7.94 8.64
CA TYR A 8 -4.20 9.33 8.70
C TYR A 8 -3.74 9.75 10.10
N ASP A 9 -4.10 9.00 11.15
CA ASP A 9 -3.64 9.26 12.51
C ASP A 9 -2.29 8.56 12.80
N VAL A 10 -1.83 7.70 11.90
CA VAL A 10 -0.56 6.96 12.06
C VAL A 10 0.61 7.96 12.07
N PRO A 11 1.53 7.87 13.05
CA PRO A 11 2.69 8.76 13.11
C PRO A 11 3.43 8.83 11.76
N PRO A 12 3.71 10.03 11.23
CA PRO A 12 4.30 10.20 9.90
C PRO A 12 5.60 9.42 9.69
N VAL A 13 6.43 9.29 10.75
CA VAL A 13 7.69 8.53 10.73
C VAL A 13 7.46 7.04 10.48
N LEU A 14 6.39 6.47 11.02
CA LEU A 14 6.04 5.06 10.80
C LEU A 14 5.49 4.87 9.39
N MET A 15 4.63 5.79 8.94
CA MET A 15 4.09 5.75 7.59
C MET A 15 5.20 5.91 6.53
N GLU A 16 6.20 6.76 6.79
CA GLU A 16 7.35 6.94 5.90
C GLU A 16 8.18 5.66 5.77
N LYS A 17 8.46 4.98 6.90
CA LYS A 17 9.16 3.68 6.89
C LYS A 17 8.35 2.64 6.11
N PHE A 18 7.05 2.58 6.33
CA PHE A 18 6.16 1.68 5.59
C PHE A 18 6.21 1.94 4.08
N CYS A 19 6.07 3.21 3.67
CA CYS A 19 6.14 3.58 2.25
C CYS A 19 7.48 3.16 1.63
N LYS A 20 8.60 3.41 2.31
CA LYS A 20 9.94 2.99 1.84
C LYS A 20 10.04 1.48 1.62
N ILE A 21 9.48 0.67 2.54
CA ILE A 21 9.49 -0.79 2.43
C ILE A 21 8.70 -1.23 1.19
N ILE A 22 7.46 -0.77 1.05
CA ILE A 22 6.59 -1.20 -0.06
C ILE A 22 7.07 -0.66 -1.41
N ASP A 23 7.58 0.57 -1.47
CA ASP A 23 8.14 1.15 -2.69
C ASP A 23 9.40 0.39 -3.17
N SER A 24 10.15 -0.22 -2.24
CA SER A 24 11.32 -1.06 -2.56
C SER A 24 10.98 -2.52 -2.88
N GLY A 25 9.73 -2.93 -2.69
CA GLY A 25 9.27 -4.29 -2.93
C GLY A 25 9.02 -4.57 -4.41
N ASP A 26 9.25 -5.81 -4.83
CA ASP A 26 9.03 -6.24 -6.21
C ASP A 26 7.56 -6.61 -6.48
N ASP A 27 7.07 -6.20 -7.64
CA ASP A 27 5.82 -6.63 -8.28
C ASP A 27 4.63 -6.85 -7.30
N SER A 28 4.31 -8.11 -7.00
CA SER A 28 3.17 -8.53 -6.17
C SER A 28 3.29 -8.17 -4.67
N LEU A 29 4.50 -7.97 -4.17
CA LEU A 29 4.78 -7.52 -2.79
C LEU A 29 5.12 -6.03 -2.72
N GLY A 30 5.33 -5.39 -3.89
CA GLY A 30 5.56 -3.96 -4.00
C GLY A 30 4.28 -3.14 -4.05
N TRP A 31 4.45 -1.84 -4.32
CA TRP A 31 3.35 -0.88 -4.38
C TRP A 31 2.30 -1.21 -5.45
N ARG A 32 2.67 -1.89 -6.54
CA ARG A 32 1.74 -2.36 -7.59
C ARG A 32 0.81 -3.45 -7.06
N GLY A 33 1.34 -4.41 -6.30
CA GLY A 33 0.56 -5.41 -5.58
C GLY A 33 -0.39 -4.79 -4.55
N LEU A 34 0.06 -3.76 -3.84
CA LEU A 34 -0.80 -3.01 -2.93
C LEU A 34 -1.92 -2.29 -3.69
N ALA A 35 -1.59 -1.55 -4.75
CA ALA A 35 -2.53 -0.80 -5.56
C ALA A 35 -3.66 -1.70 -6.08
N ALA A 36 -3.33 -2.89 -6.59
CA ALA A 36 -4.30 -3.86 -7.10
C ALA A 36 -5.39 -4.27 -6.08
N ARG A 37 -5.13 -4.09 -4.78
CA ARG A 37 -6.07 -4.45 -3.70
C ARG A 37 -6.82 -3.26 -3.12
N ILE A 38 -6.25 -2.07 -3.14
CA ILE A 38 -6.81 -0.90 -2.43
C ILE A 38 -7.40 0.17 -3.35
N VAL A 39 -6.98 0.23 -4.62
CA VAL A 39 -7.50 1.24 -5.55
C VAL A 39 -8.72 0.74 -6.31
N PRO A 40 -9.77 1.57 -6.46
CA PRO A 40 -10.97 1.18 -7.19
C PRO A 40 -10.82 1.35 -8.72
N SER A 41 -9.75 1.99 -9.21
CA SER A 41 -9.59 2.30 -10.63
C SER A 41 -8.15 2.32 -11.12
N TRP A 42 -7.96 2.00 -12.40
CA TRP A 42 -6.67 2.07 -13.09
C TRP A 42 -6.08 3.48 -13.18
N THR A 43 -6.91 4.52 -13.09
CA THR A 43 -6.44 5.91 -13.12
C THR A 43 -5.54 6.23 -11.94
N GLU A 44 -5.87 5.73 -10.74
CA GLU A 44 -5.06 5.92 -9.53
C GLU A 44 -3.71 5.21 -9.65
N VAL A 45 -3.68 4.03 -10.29
CA VAL A 45 -2.44 3.31 -10.59
C VAL A 45 -1.55 4.14 -11.51
N ARG A 46 -2.11 4.68 -12.60
CA ARG A 46 -1.37 5.53 -13.55
C ARG A 46 -0.83 6.80 -12.90
N ARG A 47 -1.54 7.35 -11.92
CA ARG A 47 -1.07 8.50 -11.14
C ARG A 47 0.13 8.12 -10.27
N ALA A 48 0.08 6.97 -9.60
CA ALA A 48 1.19 6.44 -8.82
C ALA A 48 2.43 6.14 -9.69
N GLU A 49 2.27 5.56 -10.88
CA GLU A 49 3.37 5.34 -11.84
C GLU A 49 4.09 6.66 -12.21
N ARG A 50 3.33 7.74 -12.42
CA ARG A 50 3.92 9.05 -12.72
C ARG A 50 4.71 9.62 -11.55
N LEU A 51 4.30 9.33 -10.31
CA LEU A 51 5.04 9.74 -9.11
C LEU A 51 6.34 8.94 -8.98
N GLU A 52 6.28 7.62 -9.17
CA GLU A 52 7.46 6.76 -9.19
C GLU A 52 8.49 7.25 -10.23
N ALA A 53 8.04 7.58 -11.45
CA ALA A 53 8.90 8.07 -12.53
C ALA A 53 9.67 9.37 -12.21
N ILE A 54 9.21 10.16 -11.24
CA ILE A 54 9.89 11.38 -10.76
C ILE A 54 10.54 11.19 -9.38
N GLY A 55 10.73 9.95 -8.94
CA GLY A 55 11.39 9.60 -7.68
C GLY A 55 10.56 9.90 -6.43
N LYS A 56 9.25 10.07 -6.55
CA LYS A 56 8.33 10.22 -5.41
C LYS A 56 7.72 8.86 -5.04
N SER A 57 7.36 8.72 -3.77
CA SER A 57 6.72 7.50 -3.25
C SER A 57 5.34 7.27 -3.86
N PRO A 58 5.13 6.24 -4.69
CA PRO A 58 3.80 5.85 -5.14
C PRO A 58 2.94 5.32 -3.98
N THR A 59 3.51 4.55 -3.05
CA THR A 59 2.78 4.00 -1.89
C THR A 59 2.17 5.11 -1.04
N ARG A 60 2.90 6.22 -0.83
CA ARG A 60 2.40 7.35 -0.04
C ARG A 60 1.11 7.92 -0.62
N GLU A 61 1.05 8.12 -1.93
CA GLU A 61 -0.16 8.65 -2.59
C GLU A 61 -1.33 7.66 -2.47
N LEU A 62 -1.07 6.38 -2.69
CA LEU A 62 -2.07 5.32 -2.61
C LEU A 62 -2.66 5.21 -1.19
N ILE A 63 -1.81 5.16 -0.18
CA ILE A 63 -2.24 5.12 1.23
C ILE A 63 -2.95 6.41 1.63
N TRP A 64 -2.48 7.57 1.16
CA TRP A 64 -3.14 8.83 1.45
C TRP A 64 -4.57 8.86 0.90
N SER A 65 -4.74 8.52 -0.39
CA SER A 65 -6.05 8.42 -1.05
C SER A 65 -6.97 7.41 -0.36
N TRP A 66 -6.42 6.27 0.08
CA TRP A 66 -7.18 5.24 0.78
C TRP A 66 -7.54 5.66 2.23
N ALA A 67 -6.65 6.34 2.93
CA ALA A 67 -6.88 6.85 4.28
C ALA A 67 -8.04 7.86 4.33
N GLN A 68 -8.22 8.69 3.29
CA GLN A 68 -9.36 9.62 3.19
C GLN A 68 -10.73 8.90 3.15
N GLN A 69 -10.75 7.59 2.94
CA GLN A 69 -11.96 6.75 2.97
C GLN A 69 -12.17 6.09 4.35
N ASN A 70 -11.61 6.69 5.42
CA ASN A 70 -11.70 6.22 6.80
C ASN A 70 -11.16 4.80 7.00
N LYS A 71 -10.07 4.48 6.30
CA LYS A 71 -9.41 3.17 6.42
C LYS A 71 -8.53 3.10 7.65
N THR A 72 -8.51 1.92 8.26
CA THR A 72 -7.84 1.68 9.53
C THR A 72 -6.52 0.92 9.35
N VAL A 73 -5.70 0.92 10.40
CA VAL A 73 -4.52 0.06 10.50
C VAL A 73 -4.91 -1.42 10.34
N GLY A 74 -6.05 -1.83 10.91
CA GLY A 74 -6.56 -3.20 10.75
C GLY A 74 -6.89 -3.56 9.30
N ASP A 75 -7.48 -2.64 8.54
CA ASP A 75 -7.73 -2.84 7.11
C ASP A 75 -6.41 -3.00 6.34
N LEU A 76 -5.40 -2.17 6.64
CA LEU A 76 -4.09 -2.26 6.00
C LEU A 76 -3.41 -3.61 6.29
N VAL A 77 -3.46 -4.07 7.53
CA VAL A 77 -2.87 -5.37 7.92
C VAL A 77 -3.49 -6.52 7.12
N LYS A 78 -4.82 -6.55 6.97
CA LYS A 78 -5.50 -7.59 6.16
C LYS A 78 -5.01 -7.60 4.71
N VAL A 79 -4.87 -6.42 4.10
CA VAL A 79 -4.35 -6.30 2.73
C VAL A 79 -2.92 -6.85 2.62
N LEU A 80 -2.06 -6.57 3.61
CA LEU A 80 -0.69 -7.08 3.63
C LEU A 80 -0.65 -8.61 3.84
N GLU A 81 -1.51 -9.15 4.68
CA GLU A 81 -1.68 -10.59 4.86
C GLU A 81 -2.12 -11.27 3.56
N ASP A 82 -3.05 -10.67 2.81
CA ASP A 82 -3.49 -11.13 1.50
C ASP A 82 -2.38 -11.06 0.45
N MET A 83 -1.51 -10.03 0.50
CA MET A 83 -0.35 -9.92 -0.39
C MET A 83 0.64 -11.07 -0.17
N VAL A 84 0.98 -11.36 1.09
CA VAL A 84 1.93 -12.42 1.45
C VAL A 84 1.36 -13.81 1.17
N THR A 85 0.07 -14.03 1.46
CA THR A 85 -0.58 -15.33 1.25
C THR A 85 -0.67 -15.68 -0.24
N LEU A 86 -1.03 -14.72 -1.09
CA LEU A 86 -1.04 -14.92 -2.53
C LEU A 86 0.38 -15.12 -3.10
N GLY A 87 1.39 -14.43 -2.58
CA GLY A 87 2.78 -14.66 -2.94
C GLY A 87 3.26 -16.09 -2.65
N ARG A 88 2.82 -16.70 -1.54
CA ARG A 88 3.17 -18.09 -1.20
C ARG A 88 2.55 -19.13 -2.14
N LEU A 89 1.32 -18.90 -2.59
CA LEU A 89 0.64 -19.81 -3.54
C LEU A 89 1.32 -19.83 -4.91
N LEU A 90 1.82 -18.68 -5.37
CA LEU A 90 2.52 -18.56 -6.66
C LEU A 90 3.90 -19.24 -6.69
N VAL A 91 4.54 -19.45 -5.54
CA VAL A 91 5.85 -20.14 -5.45
C VAL A 91 5.70 -21.67 -5.37
N MET A 92 4.48 -22.17 -5.14
CA MET A 92 4.17 -23.60 -5.03
C MET A 92 3.55 -24.20 -6.30
N SER A 93 3.46 -23.43 -7.39
CA SER A 93 2.87 -23.84 -8.68
C SER A 93 3.94 -23.89 -9.77
#